data_AF-A0A7C7PXT9-F1
#
_entry.id   AF-A0A7C7PXT9-F1
#
_cell.length_a   1.000
_cell.length_b   1.000
_cell.length_c   1.000
_cell.angle_alpha   90.00
_cell.angle_beta   90.00
_cell.angle_gamma   90.00
#
_symmetry.space_group_name_H-M   'P 1'
#
loop_
_entity.id
_entity.type
_entity.pdbx_description
1 polymer ?
#
loop_
_entity_poly.entity_id
_entity_poly.type
_entity_poly.pdbx_seq_one_letter_code
_entity_poly.pdbx_strand_id
1 'polypeptide(L)'
;MIETTLENGLKVLIKEDHSAPVASCYIWYRVGARNEQPGITGISHWVEHMLFKGTPKFPKEKLMRIIERNGGRWNGFTSHDYTAYFEDLPATRIELALEIEADRMQNAVFDPKEVEAERTVVLSERQGAENHPEYLLYEAVQSV
;
A
#
# COMPACT_ATOMS: atom_id res chain seq x y z
N MET A 1 -17.54 16.48 6.37
CA MET A 1 -16.42 15.58 6.74
C MET A 1 -16.70 15.07 8.14
N ILE A 2 -16.77 13.77 8.30
CA ILE A 2 -16.96 13.08 9.58
C ILE A 2 -15.59 12.57 10.02
N GLU A 3 -15.26 12.80 11.27
CA GLU A 3 -14.04 12.29 11.91
C GLU A 3 -14.44 11.53 13.16
N THR A 4 -13.94 10.31 13.30
CA THR A 4 -14.12 9.49 14.51
C THR A 4 -12.87 8.68 14.80
N THR A 5 -12.70 8.27 16.04
CA THR A 5 -11.61 7.37 16.46
C THR A 5 -12.22 6.15 17.11
N LEU A 6 -11.87 4.97 16.60
CA LEU A 6 -12.32 3.70 17.15
C LEU A 6 -11.64 3.41 18.49
N GLU A 7 -12.18 2.47 19.27
CA GLU A 7 -11.61 2.09 20.58
C GLU A 7 -10.17 1.59 20.50
N ASN A 8 -9.76 0.99 19.37
CA ASN A 8 -8.39 0.55 19.12
C ASN A 8 -7.44 1.70 18.68
N GLY A 9 -7.91 2.94 18.65
CA GLY A 9 -7.13 4.11 18.25
C GLY A 9 -7.08 4.38 16.74
N LEU A 10 -7.71 3.55 15.90
CA LEU A 10 -7.78 3.80 14.46
C LEU A 10 -8.65 5.03 14.18
N LYS A 11 -8.04 6.04 13.54
CA LYS A 11 -8.74 7.26 13.12
C LYS A 11 -9.42 7.03 11.78
N VAL A 12 -10.72 7.31 11.72
CA VAL A 12 -11.56 7.16 10.52
C VAL A 12 -12.01 8.55 10.05
N LEU A 13 -11.75 8.85 8.78
CA LEU A 13 -12.13 10.09 8.13
C LEU A 13 -13.03 9.79 6.94
N ILE A 14 -14.22 10.40 6.91
CA ILE A 14 -15.19 10.22 5.83
C ILE A 14 -15.54 11.59 5.24
N LYS A 15 -15.37 11.73 3.93
CA LYS A 15 -15.83 12.89 3.17
C LYS A 15 -16.78 12.40 2.08
N GLU A 16 -18.06 12.66 2.28
CA GLU A 16 -19.09 12.35 1.30
C GLU A 16 -19.07 13.36 0.15
N ASP A 17 -19.12 12.85 -1.07
CA ASP A 17 -19.19 13.60 -2.31
C ASP A 17 -20.01 12.78 -3.32
N HIS A 18 -21.14 13.34 -3.78
CA HIS A 18 -22.03 12.66 -4.73
C HIS A 18 -21.82 13.11 -6.18
N SER A 19 -20.74 13.84 -6.48
CA SER A 19 -20.42 14.30 -7.84
C SER A 19 -20.06 13.15 -8.79
N ALA A 20 -19.61 12.01 -8.27
CA ALA A 20 -19.29 10.81 -9.05
C ALA A 20 -19.76 9.53 -8.32
N PRO A 21 -20.19 8.49 -9.05
CA PRO A 21 -20.60 7.20 -8.47
C PRO A 21 -19.41 6.30 -8.10
N VAL A 22 -18.35 6.88 -7.53
CA VAL A 22 -17.08 6.21 -7.17
C VAL A 22 -16.79 6.49 -5.71
N ALA A 23 -16.25 5.51 -5.00
CA ALA A 23 -15.74 5.64 -3.65
C ALA A 23 -14.28 5.20 -3.59
N SER A 24 -13.49 5.92 -2.80
CA SER A 24 -12.08 5.61 -2.56
C SER A 24 -11.87 5.24 -1.10
N CYS A 25 -11.30 4.07 -0.86
CA CYS A 25 -10.87 3.62 0.46
C CYS A 25 -9.36 3.80 0.56
N TYR A 26 -8.87 4.38 1.66
CA TYR A 26 -7.44 4.49 1.92
C TYR A 26 -7.13 4.00 3.34
N ILE A 27 -6.09 3.20 3.47
CA ILE A 27 -5.48 2.87 4.77
C ILE A 27 -4.11 3.52 4.83
N TRP A 28 -3.92 4.37 5.84
CA TRP A 28 -2.67 5.10 6.08
C TRP A 28 -1.98 4.57 7.33
N TYR A 29 -0.74 4.12 7.16
CA TYR A 29 0.14 3.73 8.26
C TYR A 29 1.15 4.84 8.51
N ARG A 30 1.30 5.27 9.77
CA ARG A 30 2.28 6.28 10.18
C ARG A 30 3.68 5.66 10.35
N VAL A 31 4.14 4.97 9.32
CA VAL A 31 5.45 4.31 9.21
C VAL A 31 5.99 4.54 7.81
N GLY A 32 7.26 4.87 7.67
CA GLY A 32 7.93 5.00 6.38
C GLY A 32 9.44 4.91 6.53
N ALA A 33 10.19 5.29 5.49
CA ALA A 33 11.65 5.13 5.47
C ALA A 33 12.37 5.77 6.67
N ARG A 34 11.83 6.85 7.25
CA ARG A 34 12.43 7.51 8.43
C ARG A 34 12.41 6.65 9.70
N ASN A 35 11.55 5.63 9.74
CA ASN A 35 11.35 4.75 10.89
C ASN A 35 12.27 3.52 10.84
N GLU A 36 13.04 3.38 9.77
CA GLU A 36 13.93 2.25 9.55
C GLU A 36 15.23 2.40 10.32
N GLN A 37 15.88 1.27 10.59
CA GLN A 37 17.17 1.22 11.26
C GLN A 37 18.25 0.77 10.29
N PRO A 38 19.52 1.21 10.49
CA PRO A 38 20.63 0.69 9.73
C PRO A 38 20.64 -0.85 9.72
N GLY A 39 20.81 -1.44 8.55
CA GLY A 39 20.75 -2.90 8.34
C GLY A 39 19.40 -3.44 7.89
N ILE A 40 18.32 -2.65 7.98
CA ILE A 40 16.98 -2.99 7.44
C ILE A 40 16.39 -1.83 6.62
N THR A 41 17.22 -0.94 6.09
CA THR A 41 16.77 0.16 5.23
C THR A 41 16.10 -0.37 3.96
N GLY A 42 14.99 0.24 3.54
CA GLY A 42 14.11 -0.21 2.47
C GLY A 42 13.01 -1.19 2.92
N ILE A 43 12.99 -1.60 4.20
CA ILE A 43 12.01 -2.58 4.69
C ILE A 43 10.56 -2.07 4.60
N SER A 44 10.31 -0.76 4.73
CA SER A 44 8.95 -0.21 4.67
C SER A 44 8.36 -0.38 3.27
N HIS A 45 9.15 -0.04 2.23
CA HIS A 45 8.77 -0.22 0.83
C HIS A 45 8.66 -1.70 0.47
N TRP A 46 9.60 -2.52 0.97
CA TRP A 46 9.56 -3.95 0.71
C TRP A 46 8.36 -4.65 1.37
N VAL A 47 8.02 -4.29 2.62
CA VAL A 47 6.79 -4.76 3.28
C VAL A 47 5.58 -4.32 2.47
N GLU A 48 5.62 -3.14 1.87
CA GLU A 48 4.51 -2.68 1.05
C GLU A 48 4.22 -3.60 -0.13
N HIS A 49 5.26 -4.00 -0.86
CA HIS A 49 5.15 -5.02 -1.91
C HIS A 49 4.68 -6.37 -1.37
N MET A 50 5.17 -6.79 -0.19
CA MET A 50 4.76 -8.05 0.41
C MET A 50 3.26 -8.08 0.74
N LEU A 51 2.69 -6.94 1.13
CA LEU A 51 1.25 -6.82 1.37
C LEU A 51 0.40 -6.91 0.07
N PHE A 52 1.02 -6.92 -1.12
CA PHE A 52 0.37 -7.27 -2.39
C PHE A 52 0.46 -8.76 -2.74
N LYS A 53 1.20 -9.57 -1.97
CA LYS A 53 1.26 -11.05 -2.16
C LYS A 53 0.04 -11.78 -1.62
N GLY A 54 -0.92 -11.02 -1.11
CA GLY A 54 -2.24 -11.48 -0.75
C GLY A 54 -2.30 -12.22 0.59
N THR A 55 -3.44 -12.85 0.80
CA THR A 55 -3.82 -13.51 2.04
C THR A 55 -4.46 -14.87 1.70
N PRO A 56 -4.77 -15.74 2.67
CA PRO A 56 -5.51 -16.96 2.41
C PRO A 56 -6.90 -16.71 1.80
N LYS A 57 -7.56 -15.59 2.16
CA LYS A 57 -8.89 -15.21 1.69
C LYS A 57 -8.84 -14.53 0.32
N PHE A 58 -7.84 -13.68 0.11
CA PHE A 58 -7.58 -12.96 -1.14
C PHE A 58 -6.18 -13.29 -1.68
N PRO A 59 -6.00 -14.45 -2.35
CA PRO A 59 -4.71 -14.81 -2.94
C PRO A 59 -4.27 -13.81 -4.01
N LYS A 60 -2.95 -13.57 -4.12
CA LYS A 60 -2.31 -12.67 -5.10
C LYS A 60 -2.90 -12.78 -6.51
N GLU A 61 -3.06 -13.99 -7.03
CA GLU A 61 -3.51 -14.24 -8.41
C GLU A 61 -4.99 -13.90 -8.62
N LYS A 62 -5.76 -13.81 -7.54
CA LYS A 62 -7.20 -13.53 -7.55
C LYS A 62 -7.50 -12.09 -7.20
N LEU A 63 -6.75 -11.47 -6.29
CA LEU A 63 -7.05 -10.14 -5.77
C LEU A 63 -7.10 -9.08 -6.88
N MET A 64 -6.10 -9.05 -7.77
CA MET A 64 -6.12 -8.19 -8.96
C MET A 64 -7.38 -8.41 -9.81
N ARG A 65 -7.71 -9.67 -10.12
CA ARG A 65 -8.90 -10.01 -10.92
C ARG A 65 -10.21 -9.65 -10.22
N ILE A 66 -10.27 -9.72 -8.89
CA ILE A 66 -11.44 -9.36 -8.10
C ILE A 66 -11.69 -7.86 -8.24
N ILE A 67 -10.64 -7.03 -8.08
CA ILE A 67 -10.74 -5.58 -8.17
C ILE A 67 -11.11 -5.16 -9.60
N GLU A 68 -10.43 -5.68 -10.62
CA GLU A 68 -10.71 -5.40 -12.03
C GLU A 68 -12.14 -5.80 -12.43
N ARG A 69 -12.62 -6.99 -12.00
CA ARG A 69 -13.99 -7.44 -12.28
C ARG A 69 -15.06 -6.56 -11.65
N ASN A 70 -14.73 -5.86 -10.58
CA ASN A 70 -15.61 -4.88 -9.95
C ASN A 70 -15.41 -3.46 -10.50
N GLY A 71 -14.63 -3.29 -11.59
CA GLY A 71 -14.39 -2.00 -12.23
C GLY A 71 -13.51 -1.06 -11.41
N GLY A 72 -12.75 -1.60 -10.47
CA GLY A 72 -11.89 -0.82 -9.60
C GLY A 72 -10.44 -0.80 -10.04
N ARG A 73 -9.67 0.00 -9.31
CA ARG A 73 -8.21 -0.03 -9.31
C ARG A 73 -7.71 0.07 -7.87
N TRP A 74 -6.46 -0.28 -7.67
CA TRP A 74 -5.82 -0.26 -6.37
C TRP A 74 -4.34 0.04 -6.53
N ASN A 75 -3.71 0.57 -5.49
CA ASN A 75 -2.26 0.70 -5.44
C ASN A 75 -1.77 0.90 -4.00
N GLY A 76 -0.45 0.86 -3.84
CA GLY A 76 0.26 1.19 -2.62
C GLY A 76 1.36 2.20 -2.92
N PHE A 77 1.78 2.94 -1.89
CA PHE A 77 2.97 3.77 -1.97
C PHE A 77 3.57 4.00 -0.59
N THR A 78 4.90 4.04 -0.56
CA THR A 78 5.70 4.29 0.65
C THR A 78 6.48 5.59 0.50
N SER A 79 6.50 6.37 1.57
CA SER A 79 7.24 7.63 1.70
C SER A 79 8.16 7.57 2.92
N HIS A 80 8.79 8.69 3.27
CA HIS A 80 9.59 8.79 4.49
C HIS A 80 8.74 8.71 5.76
N ASP A 81 7.54 9.29 5.75
CA ASP A 81 6.71 9.46 6.95
C ASP A 81 5.53 8.47 7.05
N TYR A 82 5.16 7.83 5.94
CA TYR A 82 3.97 7.00 5.85
C TYR A 82 4.06 5.95 4.74
N THR A 83 3.22 4.93 4.85
CA THR A 83 2.89 3.96 3.80
C THR A 83 1.36 3.93 3.69
N ALA A 84 0.84 3.89 2.46
CA ALA A 84 -0.60 3.88 2.22
C ALA A 84 -0.99 2.86 1.17
N TYR A 85 -2.19 2.33 1.31
CA TYR A 85 -2.89 1.49 0.33
C TYR A 85 -4.22 2.12 0.02
N PHE A 86 -4.68 1.95 -1.22
CA PHE A 86 -5.99 2.41 -1.59
C PHE A 86 -6.64 1.57 -2.67
N GLU A 87 -7.96 1.65 -2.68
CA GLU A 87 -8.85 1.06 -3.67
C GLU A 87 -9.85 2.12 -4.11
N ASP A 88 -9.91 2.37 -5.42
CA ASP A 88 -10.99 3.12 -6.05
C ASP A 88 -11.97 2.12 -6.66
N LEU A 89 -13.23 2.14 -6.23
CA LEU A 89 -14.28 1.24 -6.69
C LEU A 89 -15.58 2.00 -6.95
N PRO A 90 -16.53 1.44 -7.73
CA PRO A 90 -17.90 1.95 -7.78
C PRO A 90 -18.46 2.06 -6.35
N ALA A 91 -19.23 3.12 -6.07
CA ALA A 91 -19.72 3.40 -4.73
C ALA A 91 -20.52 2.23 -4.10
N THR A 92 -21.18 1.41 -4.93
CA THR A 92 -21.93 0.21 -4.52
C THR A 92 -21.06 -1.00 -4.15
N ARG A 93 -19.73 -0.85 -4.18
CA ARG A 93 -18.73 -1.90 -3.93
C ARG A 93 -17.72 -1.50 -2.86
N ILE A 94 -17.93 -0.42 -2.13
CA ILE A 94 -16.97 0.08 -1.14
C ILE A 94 -16.71 -0.92 -0.02
N GLU A 95 -17.70 -1.77 0.30
CA GLU A 95 -17.58 -2.84 1.29
C GLU A 95 -16.48 -3.85 0.91
N LEU A 96 -16.28 -4.09 -0.39
CA LEU A 96 -15.23 -4.98 -0.88
C LEU A 96 -13.83 -4.41 -0.58
N ALA A 97 -13.62 -3.10 -0.78
CA ALA A 97 -12.34 -2.48 -0.42
C ALA A 97 -12.07 -2.58 1.08
N LEU A 98 -13.07 -2.28 1.91
CA LEU A 98 -12.96 -2.40 3.36
C LEU A 98 -12.63 -3.84 3.80
N GLU A 99 -13.24 -4.83 3.16
CA GLU A 99 -12.99 -6.25 3.43
C GLU A 99 -11.58 -6.68 3.02
N ILE A 100 -11.10 -6.22 1.85
CA ILE A 100 -9.74 -6.48 1.38
C ILE A 100 -8.72 -5.89 2.34
N GLU A 101 -8.90 -4.62 2.73
CA GLU A 101 -7.95 -3.92 3.58
C GLU A 101 -7.92 -4.45 5.02
N ALA A 102 -9.09 -4.79 5.58
CA ALA A 102 -9.16 -5.43 6.89
C ALA A 102 -8.45 -6.79 6.89
N ASP A 103 -8.61 -7.58 5.83
CA ASP A 103 -7.97 -8.89 5.71
C ASP A 103 -6.46 -8.77 5.45
N ARG A 104 -6.03 -7.85 4.58
CA ARG A 104 -4.61 -7.54 4.32
C ARG A 104 -3.88 -7.15 5.60
N MET A 105 -4.49 -6.30 6.42
CA MET A 105 -3.90 -5.80 7.68
C MET A 105 -3.59 -6.93 8.68
N GLN A 106 -4.36 -8.02 8.68
CA GLN A 106 -4.23 -9.10 9.67
C GLN A 106 -3.62 -10.39 9.11
N ASN A 107 -3.90 -10.72 7.85
CA ASN A 107 -3.73 -12.06 7.31
C ASN A 107 -2.75 -12.12 6.13
N ALA A 108 -1.95 -11.07 5.91
CA ALA A 108 -0.93 -11.07 4.87
C ALA A 108 0.09 -12.19 5.04
N VAL A 109 0.42 -12.86 3.94
CA VAL A 109 1.31 -14.02 3.94
C VAL A 109 2.69 -13.63 3.41
N PHE A 110 3.72 -13.95 4.20
CA PHE A 110 5.12 -13.75 3.83
C PHE A 110 5.72 -15.11 3.45
N ASP A 111 5.33 -15.63 2.28
CA ASP A 111 5.92 -16.86 1.75
C ASP A 111 7.43 -16.65 1.49
N PRO A 112 8.33 -17.50 2.02
CA PRO A 112 9.77 -17.30 1.87
C PRO A 112 10.26 -17.19 0.42
N LYS A 113 9.59 -17.83 -0.55
CA LYS A 113 9.98 -17.74 -1.96
C LYS A 113 9.56 -16.39 -2.56
N GLU A 114 8.35 -15.92 -2.24
CA GLU A 114 7.90 -14.59 -2.66
C GLU A 114 8.73 -13.49 -1.99
N VAL A 115 9.12 -13.67 -0.71
CA VAL A 115 10.00 -12.77 0.03
C VAL A 115 11.33 -12.55 -0.71
N GLU A 116 12.00 -13.64 -1.08
CA GLU A 116 13.29 -13.56 -1.79
C GLU A 116 13.14 -13.06 -3.23
N ALA A 117 12.06 -13.45 -3.92
CA ALA A 117 11.76 -12.94 -5.26
C ALA A 117 11.53 -11.42 -5.23
N GLU A 118 10.76 -10.92 -4.26
CA GLU A 118 10.39 -9.51 -4.19
C GLU A 118 11.56 -8.62 -3.80
N ARG A 119 12.51 -9.14 -3.00
CA ARG A 119 13.78 -8.43 -2.78
C ARG A 119 14.47 -8.10 -4.09
N THR A 120 14.45 -9.02 -5.06
CA THR A 120 15.07 -8.80 -6.38
C THR A 120 14.31 -7.75 -7.19
N VAL A 121 12.98 -7.74 -7.11
CA VAL A 121 12.13 -6.74 -7.78
C VAL A 121 12.43 -5.34 -7.24
N VAL A 122 12.43 -5.15 -5.91
CA VAL A 122 12.69 -3.85 -5.29
C VAL A 122 14.10 -3.33 -5.62
N LEU A 123 15.10 -4.22 -5.67
CA LEU A 123 16.44 -3.86 -6.12
C LEU A 123 16.45 -3.40 -7.59
N SER A 124 15.72 -4.09 -8.47
CA SER A 124 15.59 -3.69 -9.87
C SER A 124 14.87 -2.34 -10.02
N GLU A 125 13.87 -2.03 -9.18
CA GLU A 125 13.20 -0.74 -9.22
C GLU A 125 14.12 0.40 -8.83
N ARG A 126 14.95 0.21 -7.79
CA ARG A 126 16.00 1.17 -7.44
C ARG A 126 16.97 1.38 -8.59
N GLN A 127 17.49 0.29 -9.19
CA GLN A 127 18.39 0.38 -10.34
C GLN A 127 17.73 1.11 -11.52
N GLY A 128 16.43 0.90 -11.72
CA GLY A 128 15.62 1.64 -12.68
C GLY A 128 15.63 3.14 -12.38
N ALA A 129 15.34 3.52 -11.13
CA ALA A 129 15.30 4.89 -10.66
C ALA A 129 16.67 5.60 -10.76
N GLU A 130 17.78 4.89 -10.55
CA GLU A 130 19.14 5.41 -10.71
C GLU A 130 19.46 5.86 -12.15
N ASN A 131 18.65 5.46 -13.15
CA ASN A 131 18.76 5.98 -14.52
C ASN A 131 18.16 7.38 -14.70
N HIS A 132 17.48 7.93 -13.68
CA HIS A 132 16.87 9.24 -13.71
C HIS A 132 17.70 10.26 -12.91
N PRO A 133 18.16 11.36 -13.53
CA PRO A 133 19.02 12.33 -12.85
C PRO A 133 18.29 13.05 -11.69
N GLU A 134 16.97 13.23 -11.77
CA GLU A 134 16.20 13.80 -10.66
C GLU A 134 16.23 12.92 -9.40
N TYR A 135 16.26 11.60 -9.56
CA TYR A 135 16.31 10.67 -8.44
C TYR A 135 17.64 10.78 -7.70
N LEU A 136 18.75 10.79 -8.45
CA LEU A 136 20.09 10.95 -7.88
C LEU A 136 20.26 12.31 -7.19
N LEU A 137 19.71 13.38 -7.77
CA LEU A 137 19.73 14.71 -7.16
C LEU A 137 18.95 14.71 -5.84
N TYR A 138 17.75 14.14 -5.82
CA TYR A 138 16.93 14.05 -4.61
C TYR A 138 17.63 13.24 -3.51
N GLU A 139 18.19 12.08 -3.84
CA GLU A 139 18.95 11.24 -2.90
C GLU A 139 20.18 11.99 -2.34
N ALA A 140 20.91 12.73 -3.18
CA ALA A 140 22.06 13.52 -2.76
C ALA A 140 21.68 14.67 -1.82
N VAL A 141 20.51 15.30 -2.03
CA VAL A 141 20.00 16.37 -1.16
C VAL A 141 19.53 15.82 0.19
N GLN A 142 18.98 14.60 0.19
CA GLN A 142 18.43 13.98 1.41
C GLN A 142 19.43 13.16 2.23
N SER A 143 20.58 12.82 1.67
CA SER A 143 21.64 12.07 2.37
C SER A 143 22.50 12.94 3.30
N VAL A 144 22.17 14.23 3.45
CA VAL A 144 22.84 15.22 4.30
C VAL A 144 22.32 15.20 5.74
#